data_AF-A0A6P7FK36-F1
#
_entry.id   AF-A0A6P7FK36-F1
#
_cell.length_a   1.000
_cell.length_b   1.000
_cell.length_c   1.000
_cell.angle_alpha   90.00
_cell.angle_beta   90.00
_cell.angle_gamma   90.00
#
_symmetry.space_group_name_H-M   'P 1'
#
loop_
_entity.id
_entity.type
_entity.pdbx_description
1 polymer ?
#
loop_
_entity_poly.entity_id
_entity_poly.type
_entity_poly.pdbx_seq_one_letter_code
_entity_poly.pdbx_strand_id
1 'polypeptide(L)' 'MNRRCKCFSEPEESFCGNLRVEGDEECDAGLLGTEDNDACCDKDCKLRSKAMCSDKNSPCCQNCQFHTTTFRMNSIC' A
#
# COMPACT_ATOMS: atom_id res chain seq x y z
N MET A 1 -5.76 14.53 -36.21
CA MET A 1 -5.82 14.64 -34.73
C MET A 1 -5.22 13.39 -34.13
N ASN A 2 -4.09 13.52 -33.42
CA ASN A 2 -3.35 12.38 -32.86
C ASN A 2 -4.18 11.72 -31.74
N ARG A 3 -4.55 10.44 -31.90
CA ARG A 3 -5.46 9.73 -30.98
C ARG A 3 -4.86 9.45 -29.60
N ARG A 4 -3.53 9.58 -29.46
CA ARG A 4 -2.80 9.23 -28.23
C ARG A 4 -3.12 10.18 -27.06
N CYS A 5 -3.20 11.49 -27.30
CA CYS A 5 -3.47 12.48 -26.26
C CYS A 5 -4.91 12.44 -25.68
N LYS A 6 -5.76 11.51 -26.11
CA LYS A 6 -7.13 11.35 -25.58
C LYS A 6 -7.22 10.40 -24.39
N CYS A 7 -6.26 9.50 -24.23
CA CYS A 7 -6.29 8.44 -23.21
C CYS A 7 -4.90 8.10 -22.64
N PHE A 8 -3.82 8.57 -23.28
CA PHE A 8 -2.46 8.41 -22.78
C PHE A 8 -1.98 9.75 -22.23
N SER A 9 -1.67 9.77 -20.95
CA SER A 9 -0.83 10.76 -20.28
C SER A 9 0.59 10.24 -20.18
N GLU A 10 1.54 11.10 -19.78
CA GLU A 10 2.84 10.61 -19.32
C GLU A 10 2.63 9.71 -18.10
N PRO A 11 3.41 8.62 -17.97
CA PRO A 11 3.32 7.74 -16.81
C PRO A 11 3.77 8.50 -15.56
N GLU A 12 2.97 8.43 -14.51
CA GLU A 12 3.36 8.87 -13.18
C GLU A 12 4.31 7.83 -12.57
N GLU A 13 5.32 8.28 -11.83
CA GLU A 13 6.32 7.41 -11.18
C GLU A 13 5.76 6.67 -9.95
N SER A 14 4.64 7.15 -9.39
CA SER A 14 3.91 6.52 -8.28
C SER A 14 2.44 6.93 -8.35
N PHE A 15 1.55 6.05 -7.88
CA PHE A 15 0.12 6.29 -7.86
C PHE A 15 -0.50 5.71 -6.58
N CYS A 16 -0.79 6.58 -5.62
CA CYS A 16 -1.42 6.19 -4.37
C CYS A 16 -2.87 5.70 -4.59
N GLY A 17 -3.15 4.48 -4.15
CA GLY A 17 -4.48 3.87 -4.21
C GLY A 17 -4.60 2.74 -5.23
N ASN A 18 -3.50 2.27 -5.81
CA ASN A 18 -3.46 1.12 -6.73
C ASN A 18 -3.04 -0.20 -6.05
N LEU A 19 -2.88 -0.21 -4.71
CA LEU A 19 -2.44 -1.34 -3.88
C LEU A 19 -0.96 -1.71 -4.05
N ARG A 20 -0.15 -0.87 -4.67
CA ARG A 20 1.29 -1.11 -4.87
C ARG A 20 2.07 0.03 -4.25
N VAL A 21 3.00 -0.32 -3.35
CA VAL A 21 3.91 0.67 -2.76
C VAL A 21 4.96 1.06 -3.80
N GLU A 22 4.89 2.29 -4.29
CA GLU A 22 5.75 2.83 -5.34
C GLU A 22 6.33 4.20 -4.94
N GLY A 23 7.47 4.59 -5.51
CA GLY A 23 8.08 5.90 -5.26
C GLY A 23 8.42 6.15 -3.77
N ASP A 24 7.81 7.20 -3.20
CA ASP A 24 8.00 7.61 -1.80
C ASP A 24 6.89 7.11 -0.86
N GLU A 25 5.97 6.28 -1.33
CA GLU A 25 4.91 5.69 -0.52
C GLU A 25 5.48 4.76 0.56
N GLU A 26 4.83 4.73 1.73
CA GLU A 26 5.19 3.83 2.83
C GLU A 26 4.23 2.63 2.92
N CYS A 27 3.05 2.77 2.33
CA CYS A 27 1.99 1.79 2.23
C CYS A 27 1.04 2.20 1.10
N ASP A 28 0.24 1.25 0.60
CA ASP A 28 -0.88 1.55 -0.29
C ASP A 28 -2.02 0.57 -0.01
N ALA A 29 -3.04 1.04 0.72
CA ALA A 29 -4.22 0.25 1.06
C ALA A 29 -5.32 0.25 -0.02
N GLY A 30 -5.06 0.86 -1.17
CA GLY A 30 -6.03 1.09 -2.23
C GLY A 30 -6.81 2.40 -2.01
N LEU A 31 -7.81 2.63 -2.86
CA LEU A 31 -8.64 3.83 -2.81
C LEU A 31 -9.41 3.91 -1.47
N LEU A 32 -9.03 4.86 -0.61
CA LEU A 32 -9.72 5.07 0.66
C LEU A 32 -11.15 5.58 0.45
N GLY A 33 -12.09 4.97 1.19
CA GLY A 33 -13.51 5.36 1.19
C GLY A 33 -14.41 4.45 0.36
N THR A 34 -13.88 3.48 -0.38
CA THR A 34 -14.70 2.50 -1.11
C THR A 34 -14.91 1.20 -0.36
N GLU A 35 -13.91 0.66 0.34
CA GLU A 35 -14.05 -0.44 1.32
C GLU A 35 -12.88 -0.39 2.32
N ASP A 36 -13.16 -0.64 3.60
CA ASP A 36 -12.19 -0.80 4.70
C ASP A 36 -11.07 0.25 4.80
N ASN A 37 -11.31 1.30 5.61
CA ASN A 37 -10.24 2.19 6.06
C ASN A 37 -9.15 1.38 6.77
N ASP A 38 -7.99 1.23 6.13
CA ASP A 38 -6.82 0.64 6.77
C ASP A 38 -6.41 1.51 7.98
N ALA A 39 -6.34 0.88 9.15
CA ALA A 39 -5.93 1.53 10.39
C ALA A 39 -4.43 1.88 10.41
N CYS A 40 -3.68 1.35 9.44
CA CYS A 40 -2.23 1.46 9.32
C CYS A 40 -1.79 2.44 8.24
N CYS A 41 -2.56 2.55 7.15
CA CYS A 41 -2.25 3.41 6.01
C CYS A 41 -3.19 4.62 5.95
N ASP A 42 -2.67 5.80 5.68
CA ASP A 42 -3.48 7.00 5.48
C ASP A 42 -3.78 7.28 4.00
N LYS A 43 -4.55 8.35 3.76
CA LYS A 43 -5.03 8.73 2.42
C LYS A 43 -3.93 9.26 1.50
N ASP A 44 -2.77 9.58 2.07
CA ASP A 44 -1.62 10.12 1.37
C ASP A 44 -0.53 9.02 1.22
N CYS A 45 -0.91 7.74 1.39
CA CYS A 45 -0.04 6.56 1.29
C CYS A 45 1.15 6.59 2.25
N LYS A 46 0.94 7.15 3.44
CA LYS A 46 1.90 7.15 4.55
C LYS A 46 1.40 6.27 5.70
N LEU A 47 2.35 5.69 6.42
CA LEU A 47 2.02 4.92 7.61
C LEU A 47 1.52 5.86 8.70
N ARG A 48 0.39 5.51 9.30
CA ARG A 48 -0.18 6.23 10.42
C ARG A 48 0.74 6.12 11.64
N SER A 49 0.60 7.07 12.57
CA SER A 49 1.41 7.06 13.78
C SER A 49 1.36 5.72 14.51
N LYS A 50 2.53 5.15 14.81
CA LYS A 50 2.76 3.84 15.46
C LYS A 50 2.55 2.62 14.56
N ALA A 51 2.12 2.77 13.31
CA ALA A 51 2.15 1.68 12.35
C ALA A 51 3.60 1.43 11.88
N MET A 52 3.97 0.16 11.75
CA MET A 52 5.25 -0.26 11.17
C MET A 52 5.08 -0.89 9.78
N CYS A 53 3.84 -1.27 9.44
CA CYS A 53 3.45 -1.90 8.21
C CYS A 53 1.95 -1.71 7.98
N SER A 54 1.46 -2.08 6.79
CA SER A 54 0.03 -2.21 6.49
C SER A 54 -0.35 -3.69 6.30
N ASP A 55 -1.48 -4.08 6.90
CA ASP A 55 -2.08 -5.42 6.78
C ASP A 55 -2.50 -5.74 5.33
N LYS A 56 -2.63 -4.73 4.47
CA LYS A 56 -2.92 -4.89 3.04
C LYS A 56 -1.66 -5.11 2.20
N ASN A 57 -0.50 -4.66 2.67
CA ASN A 57 0.74 -4.67 1.87
C ASN A 57 1.72 -5.78 2.24
N SER A 58 1.60 -6.38 3.42
CA SER A 58 2.47 -7.48 3.83
C SER A 58 1.67 -8.61 4.48
N PRO A 59 1.88 -9.88 4.08
CA PRO A 59 1.28 -11.02 4.77
C PRO A 59 1.76 -11.18 6.23
N CYS A 60 2.78 -10.41 6.63
CA CYS A 60 3.37 -10.45 7.97
C CYS A 60 2.99 -9.28 8.83
N CYS A 61 2.18 -8.38 8.31
CA CYS A 61 1.59 -7.34 9.10
C CYS A 61 0.29 -7.84 9.71
N GLN A 62 0.16 -7.66 11.02
CA GLN A 62 -1.10 -7.84 11.72
C GLN A 62 -1.29 -6.67 12.67
N ASN A 63 -2.42 -5.97 12.56
CA ASN A 63 -2.74 -4.80 13.36
C ASN A 63 -1.61 -3.74 13.30
N CYS A 64 -1.10 -3.50 12.10
CA CYS A 64 -0.06 -2.50 11.82
C CYS A 64 1.32 -2.79 12.43
N GLN A 65 1.53 -4.00 12.95
CA GLN A 65 2.81 -4.45 13.49
C GLN A 65 3.27 -5.68 12.73
N PHE A 66 4.58 -5.80 12.51
CA PHE A 66 5.12 -7.06 12.01
C PHE A 66 4.94 -8.15 13.06
N HIS A 67 4.51 -9.33 12.63
CA HIS A 67 4.53 -10.50 13.48
C HIS A 67 5.95 -10.75 14.00
N THR A 68 6.09 -10.98 15.31
CA THR A 68 7.34 -11.47 15.90
C THR A 68 7.49 -12.95 15.54
N THR A 69 8.02 -13.28 14.37
CA THR A 69 8.15 -14.67 13.96
C THR A 69 9.35 -15.34 14.64
N THR A 70 9.06 -16.37 15.42
CA THR A 70 9.97 -17.51 15.58
C THR A 70 9.90 -18.30 14.28
N PHE A 71 10.97 -18.27 13.48
CA PHE A 71 11.11 -18.95 12.20
C PHE A 71 10.41 -20.32 12.17
N ARG A 72 9.38 -20.46 11.33
CA ARG A 72 8.83 -21.75 10.92
C ARG A 72 8.98 -21.85 9.41
N MET A 73 9.64 -22.92 8.96
CA MET A 73 10.13 -23.16 7.58
C MET A 73 9.05 -23.16 6.47
N ASN A 74 7.82 -22.70 6.71
CA ASN A 74 6.74 -22.60 5.72
C ASN A 74 5.80 -21.40 5.91
N SER A 75 6.11 -20.46 6.79
CA SER A 75 5.34 -19.21 6.91
C SER A 75 6.11 -18.12 6.19
N ILE A 76 5.44 -17.37 5.31
CA ILE A 76 6.00 -16.22 4.57
C ILE A 76 6.27 -15.02 5.52
N CYS A 77 6.31 -15.31 6.83
CA CYS A 77 6.62 -14.50 7.99
C CYS A 77 7.50 -15.38 8.89
#